data_AF-A0A7V2EYX5-F1
#
_entry.id   AF-A0A7V2EYX5-F1
#
_cell.length_a   1.000
_cell.length_b   1.000
_cell.length_c   1.000
_cell.angle_alpha   90.00
_cell.angle_beta   90.00
_cell.angle_gamma   90.00
#
_symmetry.space_group_name_H-M   'P 1'
#
loop_
_entity.id
_entity.type
_entity.pdbx_description
1 polymer ?
#
loop_
_entity_poly.entity_id
_entity_poly.type
_entity_poly.pdbx_seq_one_letter_code
_entity_poly.pdbx_strand_id
1 'polypeptide(L)' 'MIDFNTHPGRYRHWKLVVAGQIATLSMDVDEECGLKPDYKLKLNSYDLGVDIELYDAVQRLRFEHPQVGTVILTS' A
#
# COMPACT_ATOMS: atom_id res chain seq x y z
N MET A 1 5.31 3.65 20.30
CA MET A 1 4.37 4.60 19.67
C MET A 1 4.36 4.30 18.19
N ILE A 2 3.19 4.23 17.56
CA ILE A 2 3.06 3.90 16.12
C ILE A 2 3.18 5.22 15.33
N ASP A 3 4.03 5.23 14.30
CA ASP A 3 4.11 6.33 13.34
C ASP A 3 3.25 5.99 12.12
N PHE A 4 2.32 6.89 11.79
CA PHE A 4 1.40 6.75 10.66
C PHE A 4 1.94 7.40 9.38
N ASN A 5 3.01 8.20 9.46
CA ASN A 5 3.57 8.89 8.31
C ASN A 5 4.39 7.92 7.44
N THR A 6 3.97 7.76 6.18
CA THR A 6 4.69 6.98 5.17
C THR A 6 4.64 7.69 3.81
N HIS A 7 5.27 7.11 2.80
CA HIS A 7 5.22 7.56 1.41
C HIS A 7 5.58 6.41 0.46
N PRO A 8 5.25 6.47 -0.85
CA PRO A 8 5.46 5.36 -1.79
C PRO A 8 6.88 4.78 -1.82
N GLY A 9 7.92 5.61 -1.69
CA GLY A 9 9.32 5.14 -1.62
C GLY A 9 9.71 4.36 -0.35
N ARG A 10 8.80 4.19 0.62
CA ARG A 10 8.99 3.41 1.86
C ARG A 10 8.07 2.20 1.94
N TYR A 11 7.17 2.01 0.98
CA TYR A 11 6.21 0.91 1.01
C TYR A 11 6.92 -0.43 0.95
N ARG A 12 6.42 -1.38 1.73
CA ARG A 12 6.84 -2.78 1.74
C ARG A 12 5.74 -3.74 1.31
N HIS A 13 4.49 -3.28 1.30
CA HIS A 13 3.33 -4.15 1.17
C HIS A 13 2.44 -3.82 -0.04
N TRP A 14 2.66 -2.65 -0.64
CA TRP A 14 1.87 -2.17 -1.78
C TRP A 14 2.75 -1.67 -2.91
N LYS A 15 2.32 -1.96 -4.14
CA LYS A 15 2.88 -1.40 -5.37
C LYS A 15 1.80 -0.61 -6.10
N LEU A 16 2.11 0.64 -6.42
CA LEU A 16 1.22 1.52 -7.17
C LEU A 16 1.81 1.78 -8.56
N VAL A 17 1.02 1.49 -9.60
CA VAL A 17 1.35 1.81 -10.99
C VAL A 17 0.22 2.65 -11.57
N VAL A 18 0.54 3.78 -12.19
CA VAL A 18 -0.43 4.67 -12.84
C VAL A 18 -0.19 4.69 -14.34
N ALA A 19 -1.17 4.27 -15.13
CA ALA A 19 -1.14 4.20 -16.58
C ALA A 19 -2.33 4.97 -17.18
N GLY A 20 -2.10 6.26 -17.46
CA GLY A 20 -3.17 7.15 -17.94
C GLY A 20 -4.27 7.29 -16.91
N GLN A 21 -5.50 6.89 -17.27
CA GLN A 21 -6.69 7.00 -16.41
C GLN A 21 -6.88 5.81 -15.45
N ILE A 22 -6.06 4.77 -15.57
CA ILE A 22 -6.14 3.57 -14.73
C ILE A 22 -4.94 3.54 -13.79
N ALA A 23 -5.22 3.38 -12.50
CA ALA A 23 -4.20 3.01 -11.53
C ALA A 23 -4.38 1.53 -11.13
N THR A 24 -3.28 0.82 -10.97
CA THR A 24 -3.25 -0.54 -10.42
C THR A 24 -2.55 -0.48 -9.08
N LEU A 25 -3.25 -0.91 -8.03
CA LEU A 25 -2.72 -1.08 -6.69
C LEU A 25 -2.63 -2.59 -6.40
N SER A 26 -1.40 -3.10 -6.36
CA SER A 26 -1.10 -4.51 -6.13
C SER A 26 -0.67 -4.74 -4.69
N MET A 27 -1.31 -5.69 -4.03
CA MET A 27 -0.94 -6.18 -2.71
C MET A 27 0.23 -7.17 -2.85
N ASP A 28 1.36 -6.81 -2.27
CA ASP A 28 2.61 -7.58 -2.34
C ASP A 28 3.28 -7.52 -0.97
N VAL A 29 2.69 -8.22 0.00
CA VAL A 29 3.08 -8.11 1.40
C VAL A 29 4.42 -8.79 1.63
N ASP A 30 5.42 -8.02 2.08
CA ASP A 30 6.64 -8.57 2.65
C ASP A 30 6.35 -9.32 3.97
N GLU A 31 6.43 -10.66 3.93
CA GLU A 31 6.11 -11.55 5.05
C GLU A 31 6.96 -11.29 6.31
N GLU A 32 8.17 -10.74 6.15
CA GLU A 32 9.12 -10.50 7.25
C GLU A 32 8.99 -9.09 7.85
N CYS A 33 8.14 -8.24 7.27
CA CYS A 33 8.02 -6.84 7.64
C CYS A 33 6.69 -6.50 8.33
N GLY A 34 6.25 -7.36 9.25
CA GLY A 34 5.16 -7.04 10.16
C GLY A 34 5.49 -5.83 11.05
N LEU A 35 4.44 -5.15 11.54
CA LEU A 35 4.56 -4.00 12.44
C LEU A 35 5.25 -4.37 13.77
N LYS A 36 5.14 -5.64 14.17
CA LYS A 36 5.84 -6.20 15.33
C LYS A 36 6.62 -7.45 14.92
N PRO A 37 7.71 -7.78 15.62
CA PRO A 37 8.58 -8.90 15.25
C PRO A 37 8.03 -10.27 15.66
N ASP A 38 6.87 -10.35 16.30
CA ASP A 38 6.32 -11.57 16.89
C ASP A 38 5.43 -12.39 15.94
N TYR A 39 5.23 -11.92 14.69
CA TYR A 39 4.50 -12.66 13.65
C TYR A 39 5.02 -12.37 12.25
N LYS A 40 4.67 -13.24 11.31
CA LYS A 40 4.93 -13.09 9.87
C LYS A 40 3.62 -12.88 9.12
N LEU A 41 3.66 -12.07 8.07
CA LEU A 41 2.50 -11.74 7.23
C LEU A 41 2.38 -12.69 6.03
N LYS A 42 2.15 -13.97 6.30
CA LYS A 42 2.11 -15.01 5.26
C LYS A 42 0.91 -14.86 4.33
N LEU A 43 1.08 -15.25 3.06
CA LEU A 43 -0.01 -15.36 2.07
C LEU A 43 -0.85 -14.07 1.94
N ASN A 44 -0.19 -12.91 1.89
CA ASN A 44 -0.86 -11.60 1.86
C ASN A 44 -1.84 -11.39 3.04
N SER A 45 -1.52 -11.95 4.21
CA SER A 45 -2.15 -11.49 5.47
C SER A 45 -1.66 -10.08 5.81
N TYR A 46 -2.42 -9.36 6.62
CA TYR A 46 -2.15 -7.95 6.88
C TYR A 46 -2.27 -7.60 8.36
N ASP A 47 -1.56 -6.55 8.74
CA ASP A 47 -1.65 -5.90 10.03
C ASP A 47 -1.89 -4.39 9.85
N LEU A 48 -1.71 -3.62 10.92
CA LEU A 48 -1.86 -2.17 10.86
C LEU A 48 -0.80 -1.47 9.98
N GLY A 49 0.41 -2.01 9.84
CA GLY A 49 1.45 -1.44 8.96
C GLY A 49 1.05 -1.51 7.49
N VAL A 50 0.50 -2.64 7.07
CA VAL A 50 -0.06 -2.81 5.71
C VAL A 50 -1.19 -1.83 5.43
N ASP A 51 -2.06 -1.58 6.42
CA ASP A 51 -3.19 -0.66 6.27
C ASP A 51 -2.76 0.82 6.27
N ILE A 52 -1.71 1.18 7.02
CA ILE A 52 -1.09 2.51 6.97
C ILE A 52 -0.60 2.84 5.55
N GLU A 53 0.05 1.88 4.88
CA GLU A 53 0.48 2.05 3.49
C GLU A 53 -0.70 2.15 2.51
N LEU A 54 -1.73 1.32 2.69
CA LEU A 54 -2.95 1.39 1.87
C LEU A 54 -3.63 2.77 2.00
N TYR A 55 -3.75 3.28 3.22
CA TYR A 55 -4.29 4.60 3.48
C TYR A 55 -3.49 5.68 2.74
N ASP A 56 -2.15 5.68 2.87
CA ASP A 56 -1.31 6.66 2.17
C ASP A 56 -1.47 6.51 0.65
N ALA A 57 -1.47 5.29 0.09
CA ALA A 57 -1.60 5.04 -1.34
C ALA A 57 -2.91 5.62 -1.92
N VAL A 58 -4.03 5.45 -1.19
CA VAL A 58 -5.32 6.04 -1.55
C VAL A 58 -5.29 7.57 -1.47
N GLN A 59 -4.59 8.14 -0.49
CA GLN A 59 -4.41 9.59 -0.40
C GLN A 59 -3.58 10.12 -1.57
N ARG A 60 -2.50 9.43 -1.97
CA ARG A 60 -1.72 9.79 -3.18
C ARG A 60 -2.59 9.75 -4.43
N LEU A 61 -3.38 8.70 -4.61
CA LEU A 61 -4.33 8.58 -5.73
C LEU A 61 -5.31 9.76 -5.80
N ARG A 62 -5.88 10.17 -4.67
CA ARG A 62 -6.84 11.27 -4.61
C ARG A 62 -6.24 12.64 -4.92
N PHE A 63 -5.03 12.91 -4.40
CA PHE A 63 -4.49 14.26 -4.39
C PHE A 63 -3.33 14.48 -5.39
N GLU A 64 -2.68 13.42 -5.85
CA GLU A 64 -1.50 13.51 -6.73
C GLU A 64 -1.76 12.95 -8.14
N HIS A 65 -2.89 12.26 -8.37
CA HIS A 65 -3.23 11.64 -9.65
C HIS A 65 -4.63 12.03 -10.16
N PRO A 66 -4.87 13.32 -10.46
CA PRO A 66 -6.20 13.81 -10.87
C PRO A 66 -6.73 13.20 -12.18
N GLN A 67 -5.85 12.64 -13.01
CA GLN A 67 -6.22 11.97 -14.25
C GLN A 67 -6.80 10.57 -14.03
N VAL A 68 -6.62 9.96 -12.85
CA VAL A 68 -7.07 8.59 -12.59
C VAL A 68 -8.59 8.59 -12.38
N GLY A 69 -9.29 7.79 -13.20
CA GLY A 69 -10.72 7.58 -13.09
C GLY A 69 -11.10 6.25 -12.43
N THR A 70 -10.20 5.26 -12.47
CA THR A 70 -10.45 3.92 -11.92
C THR A 70 -9.19 3.35 -11.27
N VAL A 71 -9.38 2.64 -10.15
CA VAL A 71 -8.33 1.90 -9.46
C VAL A 71 -8.64 0.40 -9.52
N ILE A 72 -7.70 -0.38 -10.03
CA ILE A 72 -7.72 -1.84 -9.99
C ILE A 72 -6.98 -2.29 -8.73
N LEU A 73 -7.64 -3.08 -7.88
CA LEU A 73 -7.02 -3.74 -6.74
C LEU A 73 -6.72 -5.20 -7.11
N THR A 74 -5.49 -5.65 -6.88
CA THR A 74 -5.06 -7.01 -7.23
C THR A 74 -3.92 -7.49 -6.33
N SER A 75 -3.42 -8.72 -6.54
CA SER A 75 -2.29 -9.33 -5.85
C SER A 75 -1.30 -9.88 -6.88
#